data_AF-A0A1G2XCP1-F1
#
_entry.id   AF-A0A1G2XCP1-F1
#
_cell.length_a   1.000
_cell.length_b   1.000
_cell.length_c   1.000
_cell.angle_alpha   90.00
_cell.angle_beta   90.00
_cell.angle_gamma   90.00
#
_symmetry.space_group_name_H-M   'P 1'
#
loop_
_entity.id
_entity.type
_entity.pdbx_description
1 polymer ?
#
loop_
_entity_poly.entity_id
_entity_poly.type
_entity_poly.pdbx_seq_one_letter_code
_entity_poly.pdbx_strand_id
1 'polypeptide(L)'
;MGTEKKKIEQLRTLFKYVSDSPKIIDDIFLNHKIRFTQPAALNDPLEFNPAIRFDPEGDNFKRFKYNEITFPSIHDWERLNLIEQRINNFGMLSLTDNPYSFEMWCHYANGHNGILIEFNIPDKSKPTLQLIEGVNLRAHKVKYVRDYMINMDRLYQGGNSIPFHKIRDAIFLRKTLHWRYEREYRIIRQLTECDTYKPPAQRTSYRDRDGLYLFPLSLNCISSIIFGINTSQELKRKIIKSCNGTHINFLQAIVFKDLQNKIDFIPIDQFGTIDKYLEQLPQIFTFDSIERKYKDLYITVNSLNEIPYYPRQPNDYDEFYKKQLKKRNK
;
A
#
# COMPACT_ATOMS: atom_id res chain seq x y z
N MET A 1 30.79 -13.55 -18.75
CA MET A 1 31.05 -12.85 -17.47
C MET A 1 29.79 -12.12 -17.06
N GLY A 2 29.44 -12.19 -15.78
CA GLY A 2 28.06 -12.19 -15.30
C GLY A 2 27.33 -10.86 -15.44
N THR A 3 26.07 -10.95 -15.87
CA THR A 3 25.09 -9.88 -15.72
C THR A 3 24.88 -9.59 -14.23
N GLU A 4 25.42 -8.47 -13.74
CA GLU A 4 24.92 -7.86 -12.51
C GLU A 4 23.43 -7.58 -12.71
N LYS A 5 22.58 -8.42 -12.12
CA LYS A 5 21.26 -7.97 -11.67
C LYS A 5 21.55 -6.77 -10.79
N LYS A 6 21.27 -5.57 -11.30
CA LYS A 6 21.43 -4.32 -10.58
C LYS A 6 20.84 -4.53 -9.18
N LYS A 7 21.72 -4.48 -8.18
CA LYS A 7 21.38 -4.59 -6.76
C LYS A 7 20.18 -3.69 -6.50
N ILE A 8 19.24 -4.20 -5.69
CA ILE A 8 18.11 -3.46 -5.12
C ILE A 8 18.66 -2.15 -4.55
N GLU A 9 18.57 -1.06 -5.30
CA GLU A 9 18.93 0.27 -4.83
C GLU A 9 17.87 0.67 -3.81
N GLN A 10 18.31 0.79 -2.57
CA GLN A 10 17.54 1.27 -1.43
C GLN A 10 16.81 2.57 -1.79
N LEU A 11 15.59 2.70 -1.31
CA LEU A 11 14.47 3.44 -1.90
C LEU A 11 14.69 4.94 -2.08
N ARG A 12 14.40 5.45 -3.29
CA ARG A 12 14.11 6.89 -3.53
C ARG A 12 12.62 7.19 -3.53
N THR A 13 11.77 6.17 -3.54
CA THR A 13 10.33 6.34 -3.67
C THR A 13 9.56 5.40 -2.76
N LEU A 14 8.34 5.80 -2.42
CA LEU A 14 7.36 4.99 -1.72
C LEU A 14 6.03 5.07 -2.46
N PHE A 15 5.24 4.02 -2.37
CA PHE A 15 4.03 3.85 -3.16
C PHE A 15 2.78 3.73 -2.30
N LYS A 16 1.65 4.18 -2.81
CA LYS A 16 0.32 3.93 -2.23
C LYS A 16 -0.58 3.26 -3.26
N TYR A 17 -0.99 2.03 -2.96
CA TYR A 17 -2.09 1.38 -3.69
C TYR A 17 -3.41 2.04 -3.33
N VAL A 18 -4.21 2.36 -4.35
CA VAL A 18 -5.48 3.07 -4.23
C VAL A 18 -6.53 2.37 -5.08
N SER A 19 -7.72 2.14 -4.53
CA SER A 19 -8.84 1.58 -5.29
C SER A 19 -9.39 2.59 -6.29
N ASP A 20 -10.16 2.10 -7.25
CA ASP A 20 -10.92 2.88 -8.23
C ASP A 20 -12.19 3.53 -7.68
N SER A 21 -12.34 3.61 -6.35
CA SER A 21 -13.50 4.25 -5.70
C SER A 21 -13.62 5.72 -6.15
N PRO A 22 -14.73 6.14 -6.79
CA PRO A 22 -14.88 7.49 -7.31
C PRO A 22 -14.61 8.57 -6.26
N LYS A 23 -15.10 8.34 -5.03
CA LYS A 23 -14.90 9.25 -3.90
C LYS A 23 -13.42 9.41 -3.53
N ILE A 24 -12.67 8.31 -3.44
CA ILE A 24 -11.23 8.36 -3.11
C ILE A 24 -10.44 9.05 -4.21
N ILE A 25 -10.77 8.76 -5.47
CA ILE A 25 -10.15 9.40 -6.64
C ILE A 25 -10.43 10.91 -6.64
N ASP A 26 -11.66 11.32 -6.35
CA ASP A 26 -12.03 12.73 -6.25
C ASP A 26 -11.36 13.43 -5.07
N ASP A 27 -11.28 12.76 -3.92
CA ASP A 27 -10.57 13.29 -2.76
C ASP A 27 -9.11 13.61 -3.09
N ILE A 28 -8.43 12.75 -3.84
CA ILE A 28 -7.02 12.93 -4.20
C ILE A 28 -6.85 13.96 -5.33
N PHE A 29 -7.52 13.77 -6.47
CA PHE A 29 -7.20 14.49 -7.71
C PHE A 29 -8.07 15.72 -7.97
N LEU A 30 -9.18 15.89 -7.26
CA LEU A 30 -10.02 17.09 -7.35
C LEU A 30 -9.94 17.92 -6.06
N ASN A 31 -10.04 17.25 -4.91
CA ASN A 31 -10.07 17.92 -3.61
C ASN A 31 -8.67 18.08 -2.98
N HIS A 32 -7.63 17.49 -3.59
CA HIS A 32 -6.24 17.60 -3.14
C HIS A 32 -6.06 17.18 -1.68
N LYS A 33 -6.62 16.02 -1.34
CA LYS A 33 -6.62 15.45 0.01
C LYS A 33 -6.29 13.97 0.00
N ILE A 34 -5.66 13.50 1.07
CA ILE A 34 -5.34 12.08 1.28
C ILE A 34 -5.81 11.62 2.65
N ARG A 35 -6.34 10.39 2.71
CA ARG A 35 -6.83 9.80 3.96
C ARG A 35 -5.67 9.33 4.84
N PHE A 36 -5.77 9.65 6.13
CA PHE A 36 -5.06 8.94 7.19
C PHE A 36 -6.07 8.02 7.89
N THR A 37 -5.85 6.72 7.82
CA THR A 37 -6.78 5.71 8.30
C THR A 37 -6.56 5.47 9.79
N GLN A 38 -7.63 5.53 10.56
CA GLN A 38 -7.66 5.23 11.99
C GLN A 38 -7.60 3.70 12.25
N PRO A 39 -7.16 3.25 13.43
CA PRO A 39 -6.89 1.84 13.73
C PRO A 39 -8.02 0.87 13.39
N ALA A 40 -9.25 1.17 13.82
CA ALA A 40 -10.39 0.27 13.65
C ALA A 40 -10.90 0.17 12.20
N ALA A 41 -10.45 1.06 11.30
CA ALA A 41 -10.80 1.09 9.89
C ALA A 41 -9.77 0.38 8.98
N LEU A 42 -8.71 -0.19 9.55
CA LEU A 42 -7.75 -1.02 8.83
C LEU A 42 -8.31 -2.44 8.61
N ASN A 43 -7.73 -3.15 7.64
CA ASN A 43 -8.24 -4.43 7.18
C ASN A 43 -7.88 -5.62 8.08
N ASP A 44 -6.80 -5.54 8.87
CA ASP A 44 -6.41 -6.60 9.80
C ASP A 44 -6.99 -6.34 11.21
N PRO A 45 -7.90 -7.21 11.71
CA PRO A 45 -8.51 -7.05 13.04
C PRO A 45 -7.53 -7.26 14.21
N LEU A 46 -6.35 -7.82 13.96
CA LEU A 46 -5.26 -7.94 14.95
C LEU A 46 -4.28 -6.76 14.88
N GLU A 47 -4.42 -5.91 13.87
CA GLU A 47 -3.63 -4.69 13.77
C GLU A 47 -4.06 -3.70 14.85
N PHE A 48 -3.08 -3.09 15.53
CA PHE A 48 -3.33 -2.24 16.71
C PHE A 48 -4.00 -2.93 17.90
N ASN A 49 -4.11 -4.27 17.86
CA ASN A 49 -4.65 -5.09 18.95
C ASN A 49 -3.62 -6.14 19.44
N PRO A 50 -2.44 -5.72 19.91
CA PRO A 50 -1.44 -6.65 20.44
C PRO A 50 -1.91 -7.27 21.75
N ALA A 51 -1.32 -8.42 22.11
CA ALA A 51 -1.44 -8.96 23.45
C ALA A 51 -0.71 -8.03 24.44
N ILE A 52 -1.45 -7.12 25.05
CA ILE A 52 -0.95 -6.18 26.06
C ILE A 52 -0.86 -6.91 27.40
N ARG A 53 0.29 -6.76 28.06
CA ARG A 53 0.57 -7.31 29.39
C ARG A 53 1.06 -6.20 30.33
N PHE A 54 0.75 -6.40 31.60
CA PHE A 54 1.27 -5.62 32.71
C PHE A 54 1.93 -6.57 33.71
N ASP A 55 2.96 -6.11 34.39
CA ASP A 55 3.57 -6.84 35.49
C ASP A 55 2.62 -6.78 36.70
N PRO A 56 2.34 -7.92 37.36
CA PRO A 56 1.37 -7.97 38.45
C PRO A 56 1.94 -7.33 39.73
N GLU A 57 1.31 -6.27 40.23
CA GLU A 57 1.73 -5.59 41.47
C GLU A 57 0.60 -5.49 42.50
N GLY A 58 0.53 -6.46 43.42
CA GLY A 58 -0.44 -6.46 44.52
C GLY A 58 -1.86 -6.87 44.13
N ASP A 59 -2.79 -6.68 45.07
CA ASP A 59 -4.17 -7.20 44.99
C ASP A 59 -5.00 -6.63 43.85
N ASN A 60 -4.64 -5.43 43.39
CA ASN A 60 -5.30 -4.69 42.32
C ASN A 60 -5.14 -5.33 40.92
N PHE A 61 -4.22 -6.29 40.77
CA PHE A 61 -4.01 -7.05 39.52
C PHE A 61 -4.62 -8.45 39.57
N LYS A 62 -5.39 -8.78 40.63
CA LYS A 62 -6.11 -10.05 40.72
C LYS A 62 -7.12 -10.16 39.57
N ARG A 63 -7.01 -11.25 38.83
CA ARG A 63 -7.92 -11.61 37.73
C ARG A 63 -9.19 -12.23 38.31
N PHE A 64 -10.33 -11.97 37.70
CA PHE A 64 -11.59 -12.60 38.12
C PHE A 64 -11.71 -13.99 37.47
N LYS A 65 -12.18 -14.99 38.21
CA LYS A 65 -12.42 -16.34 37.71
C LYS A 65 -13.89 -16.71 37.87
N TYR A 66 -14.54 -17.14 36.80
CA TYR A 66 -15.90 -17.65 36.81
C TYR A 66 -15.98 -18.88 35.90
N ASN A 67 -16.40 -20.03 36.43
CA ASN A 67 -16.48 -21.31 35.71
C ASN A 67 -15.20 -21.64 34.90
N GLU A 68 -14.03 -21.60 35.53
CA GLU A 68 -12.72 -21.82 34.89
C GLU A 68 -12.29 -20.78 33.84
N ILE A 69 -13.12 -19.80 33.52
CA ILE A 69 -12.79 -18.69 32.62
C ILE A 69 -12.19 -17.54 33.43
N THR A 70 -11.06 -17.02 32.96
CA THR A 70 -10.33 -15.93 33.61
C THR A 70 -10.55 -14.61 32.87
N PHE A 71 -11.00 -13.59 33.58
CA PHE A 71 -11.22 -12.23 33.11
C PHE A 71 -10.11 -11.28 33.60
N PRO A 72 -9.83 -10.17 32.90
CA PRO A 72 -8.81 -9.19 33.31
C PRO A 72 -9.12 -8.56 34.67
N SER A 73 -8.11 -8.06 35.36
CA SER A 73 -8.30 -7.24 36.56
C SER A 73 -8.95 -5.89 36.21
N ILE A 74 -9.52 -5.18 37.20
CA ILE A 74 -10.08 -3.84 36.98
C ILE A 74 -9.01 -2.90 36.42
N HIS A 75 -7.79 -2.94 36.99
CA HIS A 75 -6.70 -2.10 36.54
C HIS A 75 -6.21 -2.44 35.14
N ASP A 76 -6.14 -3.72 34.76
CA ASP A 76 -5.84 -4.12 33.37
C ASP A 76 -6.90 -3.53 32.44
N TRP A 77 -8.19 -3.67 32.79
CA TRP A 77 -9.30 -3.19 31.98
C TRP A 77 -9.26 -1.65 31.80
N GLU A 78 -9.04 -0.89 32.87
CA GLU A 78 -8.93 0.58 32.81
C GLU A 78 -7.72 1.03 31.99
N ARG A 79 -6.55 0.41 32.20
CA ARG A 79 -5.32 0.74 31.46
C ARG A 79 -5.48 0.46 29.97
N LEU A 80 -6.10 -0.67 29.61
CA LEU A 80 -6.40 -1.02 28.22
C LEU A 80 -7.31 0.04 27.56
N ASN A 81 -8.37 0.45 28.25
CA ASN A 81 -9.27 1.49 27.77
C ASN A 81 -8.55 2.81 27.49
N LEU A 82 -7.64 3.23 28.37
CA LEU A 82 -6.84 4.45 28.20
C LEU A 82 -5.85 4.35 27.04
N ILE A 83 -5.21 3.19 26.88
CA ILE A 83 -4.29 2.93 25.77
C ILE A 83 -5.05 2.97 24.44
N GLU A 84 -6.18 2.27 24.34
CA GLU A 84 -7.02 2.23 23.14
C GLU A 84 -7.54 3.62 22.77
N GLN A 85 -8.05 4.39 23.73
CA GLN A 85 -8.43 5.79 23.51
C GLN A 85 -7.30 6.64 22.91
N ARG A 86 -6.08 6.52 23.45
CA ARG A 86 -4.93 7.29 22.95
C ARG A 86 -4.53 6.86 21.54
N ILE A 87 -4.57 5.56 21.25
CA ILE A 87 -4.22 5.03 19.92
C ILE A 87 -5.22 5.52 18.86
N ASN A 88 -6.51 5.58 19.22
CA ASN A 88 -7.57 6.01 18.30
C ASN A 88 -7.57 7.51 17.96
N ASN A 89 -6.74 8.32 18.63
CA ASN A 89 -6.51 9.71 18.27
C ASN A 89 -5.51 9.87 17.11
N PHE A 90 -4.96 8.77 16.57
CA PHE A 90 -3.99 8.78 15.50
C PHE A 90 -4.53 8.12 14.23
N GLY A 91 -4.10 8.63 13.09
CA GLY A 91 -4.30 8.04 11.78
C GLY A 91 -2.98 7.71 11.12
N MET A 92 -3.03 6.78 10.18
CA MET A 92 -1.86 6.29 9.45
C MET A 92 -2.07 6.47 7.95
N LEU A 93 -1.05 6.99 7.28
CA LEU A 93 -0.88 6.83 5.84
C LEU A 93 0.07 5.65 5.61
N SER A 94 -0.48 4.54 5.14
CA SER A 94 0.25 3.31 4.81
C SER A 94 0.83 3.39 3.41
N LEU A 95 2.15 3.32 3.30
CA LEU A 95 2.94 3.32 2.08
C LEU A 95 3.70 2.00 1.96
N THR A 96 4.22 1.69 0.78
CA THR A 96 5.04 0.51 0.54
C THR A 96 6.23 0.82 -0.33
N ASP A 97 7.27 0.02 -0.18
CA ASP A 97 8.44 0.04 -1.03
C ASP A 97 8.42 -1.05 -2.13
N ASN A 98 7.25 -1.69 -2.31
CA ASN A 98 7.04 -2.81 -3.21
C ASN A 98 5.87 -2.53 -4.17
N PRO A 99 6.14 -1.93 -5.34
CA PRO A 99 5.09 -1.63 -6.31
C PRO A 99 4.63 -2.87 -7.12
N TYR A 100 5.36 -3.99 -7.02
CA TYR A 100 5.14 -5.19 -7.84
C TYR A 100 4.37 -6.30 -7.12
N SER A 101 3.88 -6.08 -5.90
CA SER A 101 3.13 -7.13 -5.19
C SER A 101 1.78 -7.38 -5.86
N PHE A 102 1.62 -8.59 -6.37
CA PHE A 102 0.37 -9.06 -6.96
C PHE A 102 -0.76 -9.05 -5.93
N GLU A 103 -0.49 -9.51 -4.72
CA GLU A 103 -1.42 -9.53 -3.59
C GLU A 103 -1.90 -8.11 -3.25
N MET A 104 -0.99 -7.13 -3.21
CA MET A 104 -1.38 -5.75 -2.92
C MET A 104 -2.22 -5.12 -4.02
N TRP A 105 -1.93 -5.40 -5.29
CA TRP A 105 -2.81 -4.98 -6.39
C TRP A 105 -4.21 -5.60 -6.27
N CYS A 106 -4.32 -6.87 -5.87
CA CYS A 106 -5.60 -7.52 -5.61
C CYS A 106 -6.35 -6.88 -4.44
N HIS A 107 -5.70 -6.69 -3.29
CA HIS A 107 -6.35 -6.27 -2.05
C HIS A 107 -6.62 -4.76 -1.98
N TYR A 108 -5.68 -3.93 -2.44
CA TYR A 108 -5.70 -2.49 -2.18
C TYR A 108 -6.01 -1.65 -3.41
N ALA A 109 -5.86 -2.20 -4.62
CA ALA A 109 -6.25 -1.56 -5.87
C ALA A 109 -7.47 -2.26 -6.51
N ASN A 110 -8.35 -2.81 -5.67
CA ASN A 110 -9.62 -3.45 -6.08
C ASN A 110 -9.43 -4.44 -7.25
N GLY A 111 -8.55 -5.44 -7.13
CA GLY A 111 -8.36 -6.40 -8.22
C GLY A 111 -7.70 -5.81 -9.47
N HIS A 112 -6.69 -4.95 -9.31
CA HIS A 112 -6.04 -4.21 -10.40
C HIS A 112 -6.93 -3.22 -11.18
N ASN A 113 -8.11 -2.86 -10.69
CA ASN A 113 -8.95 -1.80 -11.29
C ASN A 113 -8.48 -0.40 -10.87
N GLY A 114 -7.87 -0.29 -9.69
CA GLY A 114 -7.37 0.96 -9.13
C GLY A 114 -6.02 1.40 -9.70
N ILE A 115 -5.30 2.20 -8.91
CA ILE A 115 -4.03 2.80 -9.30
C ILE A 115 -2.96 2.60 -8.22
N LEU A 116 -1.73 2.91 -8.57
CA LEU A 116 -0.61 3.04 -7.66
C LEU A 116 -0.02 4.44 -7.79
N ILE A 117 0.12 5.15 -6.67
CA ILE A 117 0.69 6.49 -6.61
C ILE A 117 2.12 6.38 -6.11
N GLU A 118 3.08 6.94 -6.83
CA GLU A 118 4.48 7.03 -6.43
C GLU A 118 4.81 8.39 -5.82
N PHE A 119 5.44 8.37 -4.66
CA PHE A 119 5.92 9.55 -3.95
C PHE A 119 7.45 9.58 -3.92
N ASN A 120 8.03 10.75 -4.12
CA ASN A 120 9.47 10.95 -3.97
C ASN A 120 9.85 11.06 -2.48
N ILE A 121 10.92 10.36 -2.09
CA ILE A 121 11.49 10.38 -0.75
C ILE A 121 12.95 10.89 -0.87
N PRO A 122 13.18 12.19 -0.61
CA PRO A 122 14.49 12.81 -0.83
C PRO A 122 15.62 12.21 0.01
N ASP A 123 15.36 11.90 1.29
CA ASP A 123 16.35 11.35 2.22
C ASP A 123 16.08 9.86 2.51
N LYS A 124 17.01 9.00 2.08
CA LYS A 124 16.92 7.55 2.29
C LYS A 124 17.18 7.13 3.74
N SER A 125 17.97 7.89 4.48
CA SER A 125 18.35 7.58 5.86
C SER A 125 17.21 7.89 6.83
N LYS A 126 16.43 8.92 6.51
CA LYS A 126 15.26 9.38 7.25
C LYS A 126 14.15 9.66 6.26
N PRO A 127 13.43 8.63 5.79
CA PRO A 127 12.42 8.80 4.76
C PRO A 127 11.35 9.77 5.24
N THR A 128 11.24 10.90 4.54
CA THR A 128 10.25 11.94 4.79
C THR A 128 9.47 12.23 3.51
N LEU A 129 8.18 12.50 3.66
CA LEU A 129 7.28 12.90 2.61
C LEU A 129 6.69 14.27 2.95
N GLN A 130 6.75 15.20 2.00
CA GLN A 130 6.05 16.48 2.09
C GLN A 130 4.74 16.37 1.33
N LEU A 131 3.63 16.10 2.04
CA LEU A 131 2.30 16.11 1.42
C LEU A 131 1.91 17.52 1.00
N ILE A 132 2.36 18.53 1.76
CA ILE A 132 2.28 19.95 1.40
C ILE A 132 3.66 20.56 1.59
N GLU A 133 3.93 21.61 0.82
CA GLU A 133 5.23 22.30 0.85
C GLU A 133 5.56 22.80 2.26
N GLY A 134 6.80 22.54 2.70
CA GLY A 134 7.29 22.98 4.00
C GLY A 134 6.96 22.07 5.19
N VAL A 135 6.10 21.05 5.02
CA VAL A 135 5.73 20.11 6.10
C VAL A 135 6.36 18.74 5.87
N ASN A 136 7.48 18.47 6.55
CA ASN A 136 8.15 17.17 6.48
C ASN A 136 7.49 16.15 7.41
N LEU A 137 6.85 15.14 6.83
CA LEU A 137 6.26 14.03 7.57
C LEU A 137 7.17 12.81 7.51
N ARG A 138 7.53 12.25 8.66
CA ARG A 138 8.40 11.08 8.72
C ARG A 138 7.63 9.80 8.39
N ALA A 139 8.13 9.06 7.41
CA ALA A 139 7.72 7.69 7.14
C ALA A 139 8.56 6.72 7.99
N HIS A 140 7.90 5.75 8.61
CA HIS A 140 8.52 4.80 9.50
C HIS A 140 8.32 3.38 8.98
N LYS A 141 9.41 2.63 8.81
CA LYS A 141 9.33 1.24 8.38
C LYS A 141 8.64 0.37 9.44
N VAL A 142 7.67 -0.43 9.01
CA VAL A 142 6.98 -1.40 9.87
C VAL A 142 7.88 -2.62 10.11
N LYS A 143 7.92 -3.08 11.36
CA LYS A 143 8.63 -4.30 11.78
C LYS A 143 7.65 -5.46 11.85
N TYR A 144 7.98 -6.56 11.17
CA TYR A 144 7.13 -7.74 11.16
C TYR A 144 7.56 -8.74 12.25
N VAL A 145 6.61 -9.15 13.08
CA VAL A 145 6.85 -10.00 14.26
C VAL A 145 6.00 -11.27 14.22
N ARG A 146 6.49 -12.37 14.83
CA ARG A 146 5.71 -13.60 15.03
C ARG A 146 4.71 -13.43 16.16
N ASP A 147 5.21 -13.03 17.31
CA ASP A 147 4.42 -12.82 18.51
C ASP A 147 4.18 -11.33 18.71
N TYR A 148 2.94 -10.90 18.50
CA TYR A 148 2.58 -9.49 18.72
C TYR A 148 2.15 -9.25 20.17
N MET A 149 3.13 -9.27 21.06
CA MET A 149 2.96 -9.05 22.50
C MET A 149 3.75 -7.82 22.95
N ILE A 150 3.14 -7.02 23.83
CA ILE A 150 3.75 -5.83 24.42
C ILE A 150 3.54 -5.89 25.93
N ASN A 151 4.63 -5.85 26.69
CA ASN A 151 4.56 -5.53 28.10
C ASN A 151 4.74 -4.02 28.25
N MET A 152 3.72 -3.34 28.77
CA MET A 152 3.69 -1.88 28.85
C MET A 152 4.65 -1.33 29.91
N ASP A 153 4.84 -2.05 31.01
CA ASP A 153 5.74 -1.64 32.10
C ASP A 153 7.21 -1.68 31.64
N ARG A 154 7.56 -2.59 30.71
CA ARG A 154 8.89 -2.59 30.07
C ARG A 154 9.16 -1.41 29.14
N LEU A 155 8.13 -0.66 28.74
CA LEU A 155 8.30 0.56 27.94
C LEU A 155 8.58 1.79 28.82
N TYR A 156 8.32 1.69 30.11
CA TYR A 156 8.59 2.72 31.10
C TYR A 156 10.09 2.74 31.43
N GLN A 157 10.69 3.94 31.51
CA GLN A 157 12.13 4.12 31.76
C GLN A 157 12.40 5.12 32.90
N GLY A 158 11.44 5.29 33.82
CA GLY A 158 11.46 6.33 34.84
C GLY A 158 10.83 7.66 34.38
N GLY A 159 10.31 8.45 35.32
CA GLY A 159 9.58 9.70 35.07
C GLY A 159 8.05 9.55 35.14
N ASN A 160 7.26 10.58 34.80
CA ASN A 160 5.80 10.52 34.97
C ASN A 160 5.02 9.90 33.78
N SER A 161 5.67 9.56 32.66
CA SER A 161 4.98 9.01 31.48
C SER A 161 5.87 8.18 30.55
N ILE A 162 5.25 7.32 29.73
CA ILE A 162 5.93 6.58 28.66
C ILE A 162 6.14 7.51 27.46
N PRO A 163 7.38 7.68 26.94
CA PRO A 163 7.62 8.49 25.75
C PRO A 163 6.87 8.00 24.52
N PHE A 164 6.27 8.91 23.75
CA PHE A 164 5.47 8.55 22.57
C PHE A 164 6.22 7.69 21.56
N HIS A 165 7.51 7.93 21.34
CA HIS A 165 8.31 7.14 20.39
C HIS A 165 8.36 5.64 20.76
N LYS A 166 8.29 5.28 22.05
CA LYS A 166 8.23 3.88 22.50
C LYS A 166 6.89 3.25 22.16
N ILE A 167 5.80 3.96 22.42
CA ILE A 167 4.44 3.56 22.05
C ILE A 167 4.31 3.42 20.53
N ARG A 168 4.81 4.41 19.78
CA ARG A 168 4.90 4.38 18.32
C ARG A 168 5.61 3.12 17.83
N ASP A 169 6.82 2.87 18.31
CA ASP A 169 7.64 1.75 17.85
C ASP A 169 7.11 0.37 18.31
N ALA A 170 6.35 0.34 19.41
CA ALA A 170 5.76 -0.89 19.95
C ALA A 170 4.41 -1.23 19.30
N ILE A 171 3.55 -0.24 19.06
CA ILE A 171 2.15 -0.42 18.63
C ILE A 171 1.95 -0.02 17.17
N PHE A 172 2.45 1.14 16.77
CA PHE A 172 2.15 1.67 15.43
C PHE A 172 3.05 1.11 14.34
N LEU A 173 4.22 0.58 14.69
CA LEU A 173 5.24 0.12 13.74
C LEU A 173 5.51 -1.38 13.82
N ARG A 174 4.53 -2.16 14.32
CA ARG A 174 4.60 -3.62 14.34
C ARG A 174 3.37 -4.21 13.67
N LYS A 175 3.60 -5.27 12.89
CA LYS A 175 2.56 -6.05 12.21
C LYS A 175 2.94 -7.54 12.24
N THR A 176 1.97 -8.43 12.11
CA THR A 176 2.25 -9.87 12.10
C THR A 176 2.99 -10.28 10.82
N LEU A 177 3.76 -11.38 10.88
CA LEU A 177 4.52 -11.88 9.72
C LEU A 177 3.66 -12.18 8.48
N HIS A 178 2.36 -12.43 8.64
CA HIS A 178 1.42 -12.68 7.55
C HIS A 178 1.42 -11.56 6.50
N TRP A 179 1.68 -10.33 6.93
CA TRP A 179 1.66 -9.14 6.09
C TRP A 179 3.05 -8.67 5.64
N ARG A 180 4.09 -9.50 5.85
CA ARG A 180 5.48 -9.13 5.52
C ARG A 180 5.67 -8.75 4.04
N TYR A 181 4.85 -9.31 3.16
CA TYR A 181 4.88 -9.01 1.72
C TYR A 181 4.55 -7.54 1.40
N GLU A 182 3.82 -6.85 2.28
CA GLU A 182 3.44 -5.44 2.10
C GLU A 182 4.64 -4.51 2.17
N ARG A 183 5.69 -4.90 2.90
CA ARG A 183 6.92 -4.10 3.11
C ARG A 183 6.60 -2.62 3.45
N GLU A 184 5.73 -2.46 4.43
CA GLU A 184 5.01 -1.24 4.75
C GLU A 184 5.88 -0.17 5.43
N TYR A 185 5.59 1.08 5.11
CA TYR A 185 6.02 2.28 5.81
C TYR A 185 4.79 3.06 6.24
N ARG A 186 4.80 3.63 7.46
CA ARG A 186 3.69 4.43 7.98
C ARG A 186 4.11 5.85 8.28
N ILE A 187 3.32 6.80 7.83
CA ILE A 187 3.31 8.15 8.38
C ILE A 187 2.19 8.21 9.39
N ILE A 188 2.48 8.65 10.61
CA ILE A 188 1.54 8.67 11.73
C ILE A 188 1.23 10.13 12.05
N ARG A 189 -0.05 10.46 12.17
CA ARG A 189 -0.51 11.83 12.42
C ARG A 189 -1.61 11.84 13.46
N GLN A 190 -1.68 12.89 14.28
CA GLN A 190 -2.82 13.08 15.19
C GLN A 190 -4.04 13.46 14.37
N LEU A 191 -5.16 12.77 14.58
CA LEU A 191 -6.42 13.07 13.93
C LEU A 191 -7.03 14.38 14.41
N THR A 192 -6.65 14.86 15.59
CA THR A 192 -7.02 16.20 16.11
C THR A 192 -6.54 17.35 15.23
N GLU A 193 -5.57 17.11 14.34
CA GLU A 193 -5.14 18.07 13.31
C GLU A 193 -6.05 18.08 12.07
N CYS A 194 -7.06 17.21 12.01
CA CYS A 194 -8.05 17.16 10.94
C CYS A 194 -9.33 17.86 11.39
N ASP A 195 -9.80 18.85 10.62
CA ASP A 195 -10.97 19.66 10.96
C ASP A 195 -12.25 18.84 11.15
N THR A 196 -12.35 17.68 10.48
CA THR A 196 -13.53 16.80 10.56
C THR A 196 -13.49 15.84 11.73
N TYR A 197 -12.34 15.70 12.41
CA TYR A 197 -12.21 14.82 13.55
C TYR A 197 -12.81 15.44 14.82
N LYS A 198 -13.74 14.70 15.44
CA LYS A 198 -14.32 15.06 16.73
C LYS A 198 -13.99 13.94 17.72
N PRO A 199 -13.14 14.19 18.73
CA PRO A 199 -12.85 13.18 19.73
C PRO A 199 -14.15 12.86 20.50
N PRO A 200 -14.41 11.59 20.81
CA PRO A 200 -15.61 11.22 21.54
C PRO A 200 -15.60 11.83 22.95
N ALA A 201 -16.79 12.23 23.41
CA ALA A 201 -16.97 12.80 24.75
C ALA A 201 -16.76 11.76 25.87
N GLN A 202 -16.94 10.48 25.56
CA GLN A 202 -16.76 9.38 26.50
C GLN A 202 -15.28 9.09 26.69
N ARG A 203 -14.86 8.93 27.95
CA ARG A 203 -13.50 8.52 28.34
C ARG A 203 -13.35 7.00 28.38
N THR A 204 -13.91 6.29 27.41
CA THR A 204 -13.83 4.83 27.24
C THR A 204 -13.31 4.46 25.86
N SER A 205 -12.86 3.21 25.67
CA SER A 205 -12.49 2.71 24.33
C SER A 205 -13.67 2.84 23.36
N TYR A 206 -13.39 3.24 22.13
CA TYR A 206 -14.39 3.33 21.06
C TYR A 206 -13.80 2.79 19.75
N ARG A 207 -14.65 2.37 18.82
CA ARG A 207 -14.22 1.91 17.50
C ARG A 207 -14.79 2.82 16.44
N ASP A 208 -13.94 3.66 15.88
CA ASP A 208 -14.29 4.46 14.72
C ASP A 208 -13.86 3.76 13.43
N ARG A 209 -14.84 3.24 12.69
CA ARG A 209 -14.63 2.56 11.40
C ARG A 209 -14.98 3.42 10.20
N ASP A 210 -15.96 4.30 10.39
CA ASP A 210 -16.61 5.03 9.31
C ASP A 210 -16.04 6.45 9.14
N GLY A 211 -15.31 6.95 10.15
CA GLY A 211 -14.63 8.23 10.11
C GLY A 211 -13.71 8.34 8.88
N LEU A 212 -13.86 9.44 8.15
CA LEU A 212 -13.04 9.75 6.98
C LEU A 212 -12.20 11.00 7.28
N TYR A 213 -10.94 10.78 7.62
CA TYR A 213 -10.01 11.84 8.01
C TYR A 213 -9.05 12.15 6.88
N LEU A 214 -9.32 13.27 6.23
CA LEU A 214 -8.63 13.73 5.03
C LEU A 214 -7.71 14.89 5.37
N PHE A 215 -6.47 14.80 4.93
CA PHE A 215 -5.45 15.83 5.11
C PHE A 215 -5.04 16.41 3.76
N PRO A 216 -4.62 17.69 3.70
CA PRO A 216 -4.14 18.30 2.47
C PRO A 216 -3.00 17.51 1.79
N LEU A 217 -3.07 17.45 0.46
CA LEU A 217 -2.13 16.79 -0.44
C LEU A 217 -1.89 17.67 -1.66
N SER A 218 -0.66 18.07 -1.91
CA SER A 218 -0.23 18.71 -3.14
C SER A 218 0.08 17.65 -4.20
N LEU A 219 -0.46 17.80 -5.41
CA LEU A 219 -0.10 16.93 -6.53
C LEU A 219 1.40 17.00 -6.88
N ASN A 220 2.10 18.05 -6.46
CA ASN A 220 3.55 18.16 -6.67
C ASN A 220 4.39 17.16 -5.86
N CYS A 221 3.81 16.48 -4.87
CA CYS A 221 4.52 15.41 -4.15
C CYS A 221 4.43 14.05 -4.87
N ILE A 222 3.57 13.94 -5.88
CA ILE A 222 3.37 12.73 -6.68
C ILE A 222 4.33 12.76 -7.85
N SER A 223 5.15 11.72 -7.98
CA SER A 223 6.11 11.58 -9.08
C SER A 223 5.53 10.83 -10.27
N SER A 224 4.73 9.81 -9.99
CA SER A 224 4.07 9.03 -11.04
C SER A 224 2.76 8.41 -10.56
N ILE A 225 1.90 8.11 -11.51
CA ILE A 225 0.68 7.34 -11.34
C ILE A 225 0.75 6.15 -12.28
N ILE A 226 0.60 4.96 -11.72
CA ILE A 226 0.56 3.71 -12.46
C ILE A 226 -0.89 3.22 -12.48
N PHE A 227 -1.46 3.10 -13.67
CA PHE A 227 -2.77 2.50 -13.87
C PHE A 227 -2.68 0.98 -13.74
N GLY A 228 -3.59 0.37 -13.00
CA GLY A 228 -3.73 -1.08 -12.93
C GLY A 228 -4.11 -1.68 -14.28
N ILE A 229 -3.95 -3.01 -14.37
CA ILE A 229 -4.21 -3.79 -15.59
C ILE A 229 -5.66 -3.62 -16.06
N ASN A 230 -6.59 -3.53 -15.10
CA ASN A 230 -8.02 -3.48 -15.35
C ASN A 230 -8.60 -2.07 -15.17
N THR A 231 -7.76 -1.04 -14.99
CA THR A 231 -8.25 0.33 -14.80
C THR A 231 -9.08 0.78 -15.99
N SER A 232 -10.30 1.25 -15.70
CA SER A 232 -11.25 1.68 -16.72
C SER A 232 -10.73 2.88 -17.51
N GLN A 233 -11.11 2.96 -18.79
CA GLN A 233 -10.75 4.08 -19.65
C GLN A 233 -11.29 5.41 -19.10
N GLU A 234 -12.47 5.41 -18.48
CA GLU A 234 -13.06 6.58 -17.83
C GLU A 234 -12.17 7.10 -16.69
N LEU A 235 -11.70 6.20 -15.82
CA LEU A 235 -10.83 6.58 -14.70
C LEU A 235 -9.47 7.09 -15.20
N LYS A 236 -8.88 6.43 -16.21
CA LYS A 236 -7.65 6.89 -16.87
C LYS A 236 -7.82 8.32 -17.40
N ARG A 237 -8.88 8.58 -18.18
CA ARG A 237 -9.22 9.90 -18.73
C ARG A 237 -9.35 10.95 -17.63
N LYS A 238 -10.09 10.62 -16.57
CA LYS A 238 -10.33 11.51 -15.44
C LYS A 238 -9.03 11.93 -14.75
N ILE A 239 -8.18 10.98 -14.39
CA ILE A 239 -6.92 11.25 -13.69
C ILE A 239 -5.95 12.03 -14.59
N ILE A 240 -5.77 11.63 -15.84
CA ILE A 240 -4.89 12.33 -16.79
C ILE A 240 -5.33 13.79 -16.94
N LYS A 241 -6.64 14.03 -17.09
CA LYS A 241 -7.20 15.38 -17.20
C LYS A 241 -6.97 16.20 -15.91
N SER A 242 -7.22 15.64 -14.74
CA SER A 242 -7.03 16.33 -13.45
C SER A 242 -5.57 16.69 -13.17
N CYS A 243 -4.63 15.93 -13.73
CA CYS A 243 -3.20 16.15 -13.55
C CYS A 243 -2.57 16.97 -14.71
N ASN A 244 -3.37 17.58 -15.58
CA ASN A 244 -2.84 18.39 -16.69
C ASN A 244 -2.03 19.58 -16.16
N GLY A 245 -0.84 19.81 -16.74
CA GLY A 245 0.10 20.84 -16.29
C GLY A 245 0.92 20.48 -15.04
N THR A 246 0.75 19.28 -14.48
CA THR A 246 1.64 18.75 -13.44
C THR A 246 2.83 18.02 -14.06
N HIS A 247 3.84 17.68 -13.23
CA HIS A 247 5.00 16.89 -13.64
C HIS A 247 4.81 15.37 -13.47
N ILE A 248 3.58 14.92 -13.21
CA ILE A 248 3.28 13.53 -12.90
C ILE A 248 3.45 12.67 -14.15
N ASN A 249 4.27 11.63 -14.03
CA ASN A 249 4.43 10.63 -15.09
C ASN A 249 3.31 9.58 -15.02
N PHE A 250 2.86 9.10 -16.17
CA PHE A 250 1.85 8.05 -16.24
C PHE A 250 2.44 6.75 -16.76
N LEU A 251 2.14 5.65 -16.07
CA LEU A 251 2.53 4.30 -16.48
C LEU A 251 1.31 3.38 -16.50
N GLN A 252 1.41 2.30 -17.27
CA GLN A 252 0.46 1.20 -17.30
C GLN A 252 1.10 -0.03 -16.68
N ALA A 253 0.43 -0.63 -15.70
CA ALA A 253 0.78 -1.95 -15.20
C ALA A 253 0.40 -3.01 -16.21
N ILE A 254 1.34 -3.90 -16.49
CA ILE A 254 1.15 -5.07 -17.33
C ILE A 254 1.53 -6.31 -16.55
N VAL A 255 0.82 -7.42 -16.80
CA VAL A 255 1.25 -8.74 -16.32
C VAL A 255 1.82 -9.50 -17.49
N PHE A 256 3.08 -9.90 -17.37
CA PHE A 256 3.64 -10.92 -18.22
C PHE A 256 3.03 -12.22 -17.79
N LYS A 257 2.10 -12.69 -18.60
CA LYS A 257 1.43 -13.94 -18.34
C LYS A 257 2.34 -15.09 -18.81
N ASP A 258 3.38 -15.34 -18.01
CA ASP A 258 4.24 -16.52 -18.05
C ASP A 258 4.05 -17.34 -16.77
N LEU A 259 4.79 -18.45 -16.58
CA LEU A 259 4.70 -19.27 -15.37
C LEU A 259 4.93 -18.49 -14.06
N GLN A 260 5.46 -17.26 -14.11
CA GLN A 260 5.79 -16.44 -12.96
C GLN A 260 4.82 -15.27 -12.75
N ASN A 261 3.91 -14.99 -13.70
CA ASN A 261 2.89 -13.93 -13.63
C ASN A 261 3.43 -12.57 -13.13
N LYS A 262 4.58 -12.15 -13.64
CA LYS A 262 5.28 -10.95 -13.17
C LYS A 262 4.59 -9.67 -13.63
N ILE A 263 4.45 -8.73 -12.70
CA ILE A 263 4.00 -7.36 -12.97
C ILE A 263 5.18 -6.50 -13.38
N ASP A 264 4.97 -5.60 -14.34
CA ASP A 264 5.92 -4.56 -14.75
C ASP A 264 5.16 -3.30 -15.18
N PHE A 265 5.91 -2.22 -15.45
CA PHE A 265 5.32 -0.92 -15.79
C PHE A 265 5.89 -0.35 -17.07
N ILE A 266 5.01 0.13 -17.94
CA ILE A 266 5.37 0.77 -19.19
C ILE A 266 4.85 2.22 -19.17
N PRO A 267 5.71 3.22 -19.43
CA PRO A 267 5.27 4.60 -19.67
C PRO A 267 4.19 4.68 -20.76
N ILE A 268 3.13 5.45 -20.53
CA ILE A 268 1.97 5.41 -21.44
C ILE A 268 2.28 5.95 -22.85
N ASP A 269 3.32 6.77 -23.00
CA ASP A 269 3.78 7.33 -24.27
C ASP A 269 4.33 6.26 -25.24
N GLN A 270 4.75 5.10 -24.72
CA GLN A 270 5.14 3.96 -25.55
C GLN A 270 3.95 3.32 -26.28
N PHE A 271 2.71 3.63 -25.88
CA PHE A 271 1.49 3.20 -26.58
C PHE A 271 1.03 4.21 -27.66
N GLY A 272 1.81 5.26 -27.90
CA GLY A 272 1.52 6.28 -28.90
C GLY A 272 0.85 7.51 -28.30
N THR A 273 -0.15 8.07 -28.98
CA THR A 273 -0.89 9.22 -28.46
C THR A 273 -1.75 8.82 -27.27
N ILE A 274 -2.11 9.79 -26.43
CA ILE A 274 -3.02 9.55 -25.29
C ILE A 274 -4.34 8.94 -25.76
N ASP A 275 -4.90 9.41 -26.88
CA ASP A 275 -6.13 8.83 -27.44
C ASP A 275 -5.96 7.37 -27.84
N LYS A 276 -4.85 7.02 -28.51
CA LYS A 276 -4.53 5.62 -28.86
C LYS A 276 -4.39 4.74 -27.61
N TYR A 277 -3.70 5.23 -26.58
CA TYR A 277 -3.57 4.53 -25.30
C TYR A 277 -4.94 4.28 -24.65
N LEU A 278 -5.82 5.28 -24.66
CA LEU A 278 -7.14 5.18 -24.05
C LEU A 278 -8.11 4.31 -24.84
N GLU A 279 -7.88 4.11 -26.14
CA GLU A 279 -8.66 3.21 -27.01
C GLU A 279 -8.15 1.77 -27.02
N GLN A 280 -7.06 1.46 -26.29
CA GLN A 280 -6.50 0.12 -26.27
C GLN A 280 -7.50 -0.91 -25.75
N LEU A 281 -7.51 -2.05 -26.42
CA LEU A 281 -8.22 -3.24 -25.97
C LEU A 281 -7.55 -3.79 -24.70
N PRO A 282 -8.33 -4.39 -23.79
CA PRO A 282 -7.78 -5.08 -22.61
C PRO A 282 -6.75 -6.14 -23.00
N GLN A 283 -5.81 -6.42 -22.09
CA GLN A 283 -4.83 -7.48 -22.29
C GLN A 283 -5.55 -8.84 -22.43
N ILE A 284 -5.41 -9.51 -23.58
CA ILE A 284 -6.08 -10.78 -23.87
C ILE A 284 -5.67 -11.89 -22.88
N PHE A 285 -6.54 -12.89 -22.68
CA PHE A 285 -6.21 -14.09 -21.90
C PHE A 285 -4.99 -14.81 -22.46
N THR A 286 -4.24 -15.51 -21.61
CA THR A 286 -3.08 -16.29 -22.05
C THR A 286 -3.44 -17.43 -22.95
N PHE A 287 -2.52 -17.73 -23.84
CA PHE A 287 -2.31 -19.07 -24.36
C PHE A 287 -1.10 -19.67 -23.64
N ASP A 288 -1.21 -20.93 -23.21
CA ASP A 288 -0.06 -21.66 -22.66
C ASP A 288 0.94 -21.94 -23.78
N SER A 289 1.87 -21.02 -24.00
CA SER A 289 2.94 -21.15 -25.00
C SER A 289 3.94 -22.29 -24.69
N ILE A 290 3.82 -22.95 -23.53
CA ILE A 290 4.72 -24.01 -23.06
C ILE A 290 4.03 -25.39 -23.16
N GLU A 291 2.73 -25.42 -23.48
CA GLU A 291 1.95 -26.65 -23.53
C GLU A 291 2.48 -27.58 -24.64
N ARG A 292 3.15 -28.66 -24.22
CA ARG A 292 3.80 -29.61 -25.13
C ARG A 292 2.85 -30.30 -26.11
N LYS A 293 1.54 -30.27 -25.86
CA LYS A 293 0.53 -30.84 -26.76
C LYS A 293 0.40 -30.10 -28.10
N TYR A 294 0.95 -28.89 -28.19
CA TYR A 294 1.01 -28.09 -29.42
C TYR A 294 2.43 -27.93 -29.98
N LYS A 295 3.41 -28.67 -29.42
CA LYS A 295 4.64 -28.98 -30.16
C LYS A 295 4.18 -29.64 -31.49
N ASP A 296 4.81 -29.53 -32.62
CA ASP A 296 4.32 -30.08 -33.92
C ASP A 296 3.08 -29.39 -34.55
N LEU A 297 2.29 -28.55 -33.86
CA LEU A 297 1.17 -27.79 -34.44
C LEU A 297 1.52 -26.31 -34.62
N TYR A 298 2.40 -26.01 -35.58
CA TYR A 298 2.83 -24.63 -35.86
C TYR A 298 2.52 -24.22 -37.30
N ILE A 299 2.07 -22.98 -37.47
CA ILE A 299 2.14 -22.27 -38.75
C ILE A 299 3.42 -21.43 -38.70
N THR A 300 4.35 -21.68 -39.63
CA THR A 300 5.56 -20.87 -39.75
C THR A 300 5.20 -19.55 -40.40
N VAL A 301 5.54 -18.45 -39.73
CA VAL A 301 5.40 -17.08 -40.23
C VAL A 301 6.79 -16.46 -40.39
N ASN A 302 6.97 -15.59 -41.38
CA ASN A 302 8.27 -14.96 -41.65
C ASN A 302 8.46 -13.64 -40.87
N SER A 303 7.38 -13.09 -40.32
CA SER A 303 7.37 -11.86 -39.53
C SER A 303 6.25 -11.87 -38.48
N LEU A 304 6.37 -11.02 -37.44
CA LEU A 304 5.29 -10.88 -36.44
C LEU A 304 3.99 -10.36 -37.05
N ASN A 305 4.06 -9.56 -38.13
CA ASN A 305 2.90 -8.99 -38.83
C ASN A 305 1.99 -10.05 -39.47
N GLU A 306 2.51 -11.24 -39.77
CA GLU A 306 1.74 -12.36 -40.34
C GLU A 306 0.88 -13.07 -39.30
N ILE A 307 1.08 -12.82 -38.01
CA ILE A 307 0.24 -13.37 -36.96
C ILE A 307 -1.12 -12.66 -37.01
N PRO A 308 -2.26 -13.35 -37.23
CA PRO A 308 -3.54 -12.72 -37.55
C PRO A 308 -4.05 -11.71 -36.51
N TYR A 309 -3.61 -11.85 -35.26
CA TYR A 309 -3.99 -10.99 -34.14
C TYR A 309 -2.88 -10.02 -33.72
N TYR A 310 -1.68 -10.08 -34.31
CA TYR A 310 -0.60 -9.15 -33.99
C TYR A 310 -0.97 -7.68 -34.23
N PRO A 311 -1.61 -7.30 -35.36
CA PRO A 311 -2.02 -5.91 -35.60
C PRO A 311 -2.98 -5.33 -34.55
N ARG A 312 -3.62 -6.18 -33.74
CA ARG A 312 -4.54 -5.74 -32.68
C ARG A 312 -3.81 -5.17 -31.46
N GLN A 313 -2.62 -5.68 -31.13
CA GLN A 313 -1.83 -5.29 -29.95
C GLN A 313 -0.30 -5.42 -30.19
N PRO A 314 0.28 -4.74 -31.20
CA PRO A 314 1.65 -4.99 -31.65
C PRO A 314 2.71 -4.80 -30.54
N ASN A 315 2.54 -3.79 -29.68
CA ASN A 315 3.49 -3.48 -28.59
C ASN A 315 3.62 -4.62 -27.57
N ASP A 316 2.49 -5.23 -27.16
CA ASP A 316 2.48 -6.32 -26.19
C ASP A 316 3.19 -7.56 -26.75
N TYR A 317 2.96 -7.85 -28.04
CA TYR A 317 3.61 -8.97 -28.72
C TYR A 317 5.10 -8.73 -28.95
N ASP A 318 5.50 -7.49 -29.29
CA ASP A 318 6.91 -7.11 -29.43
C ASP A 318 7.67 -7.28 -28.12
N GLU A 319 7.08 -6.86 -27.00
CA GLU A 319 7.71 -6.99 -25.70
C GLU A 319 7.79 -8.46 -25.25
N PHE A 320 6.71 -9.22 -25.44
CA PHE A 320 6.70 -10.66 -25.21
C PHE A 320 7.82 -11.35 -26.02
N TYR A 321 7.92 -11.06 -27.32
CA TYR A 321 8.95 -11.60 -28.20
C TYR A 321 10.36 -11.28 -27.72
N LYS A 322 10.64 -10.01 -27.38
CA LYS A 322 11.93 -9.59 -26.81
C LYS A 322 12.29 -10.34 -25.54
N LYS A 323 11.31 -10.62 -24.66
CA LYS A 323 11.53 -11.39 -23.42
C LYS A 323 11.83 -12.86 -23.72
N GLN A 324 11.14 -13.48 -24.66
CA GLN A 324 11.38 -14.88 -25.04
C GLN A 324 12.76 -15.05 -25.69
N LEU A 325 13.19 -14.13 -26.55
CA LEU A 325 14.56 -14.12 -27.09
C LEU A 325 15.61 -14.06 -25.98
N LYS A 326 15.40 -13.21 -24.97
CA LYS A 326 16.31 -13.13 -23.80
C LYS A 326 16.33 -14.42 -22.97
N LYS A 327 15.23 -15.17 -22.89
CA LYS A 327 15.17 -16.48 -22.21
C LYS A 327 15.88 -17.57 -23.02
N ARG A 328 15.84 -17.50 -24.35
CA ARG A 328 16.47 -18.46 -25.26
C ARG A 328 18.00 -18.30 -25.37
N ASN A 329 18.50 -17.09 -25.14
CA ASN A 329 19.93 -16.74 -25.15
C ASN A 329 20.61 -16.82 -23.76
N LYS A 330 19.91 -17.35 -22.75
CA LYS A 330 20.42 -17.67 -21.42
C LYS A 330 20.38 -19.19 -21.24
#